data_AF-W5PN32-F1
#
_entry.id   AF-W5PN32-F1
#
_cell.length_a   1.000
_cell.length_b   1.000
_cell.length_c   1.000
_cell.angle_alpha   90.00
_cell.angle_beta   90.00
_cell.angle_gamma   90.00
#
_symmetry.space_group_name_H-M   'P 1'
#
loop_
_entity.id
_entity.type
_entity.pdbx_description
1 polymer ?
#
loop_
_entity_poly.entity_id
_entity_poly.type
_entity_poly.pdbx_seq_one_letter_code
_entity_poly.pdbx_strand_id
1 'polypeptide(L)'
;CRLPASPSAVTLYNCSFGRSDCSLCLAADPAYRCVWCSGQSRCVYEALCSNATSECPPPVVTRIQPETGPLGGGIRVTILGSNL
;
A
#
# COMPACT_ATOMS: atom_id res chain seq x y z
N CYS A 1 -27.89 -35.42 14.89
CA CYS A 1 -27.21 -34.60 13.86
C CYS A 1 -26.81 -33.27 14.47
N ARG A 2 -25.55 -33.10 14.89
CA ARG A 2 -25.02 -31.80 15.34
C ARG A 2 -23.99 -31.38 14.30
N LEU A 3 -24.34 -30.42 13.46
CA LEU A 3 -23.43 -29.84 12.46
C LEU A 3 -22.21 -29.23 13.19
N PRO A 4 -21.00 -29.35 12.64
CA PRO A 4 -19.85 -28.66 13.20
C PRO A 4 -20.09 -27.15 13.08
N ALA A 5 -20.07 -26.44 14.21
CA ALA A 5 -20.03 -24.98 14.20
C ALA A 5 -18.76 -24.57 13.46
N SER A 6 -18.91 -23.95 12.29
CA SER A 6 -17.81 -23.32 11.57
C SER A 6 -17.15 -22.31 12.51
N PRO A 7 -15.82 -22.36 12.74
CA PRO A 7 -15.17 -21.41 13.62
C PRO A 7 -15.35 -20.01 13.03
N SER A 8 -15.95 -19.11 13.79
CA SER A 8 -16.06 -17.69 13.44
C SER A 8 -14.65 -17.10 13.42
N ALA A 9 -14.08 -16.93 12.23
CA ALA A 9 -12.80 -16.25 12.06
C ALA A 9 -13.00 -14.74 12.20
N VAL A 10 -12.25 -14.11 13.10
CA VAL A 10 -12.21 -12.65 13.25
C VAL A 10 -10.88 -12.17 12.69
N THR A 11 -10.93 -11.27 11.71
CA THR A 11 -9.73 -10.65 11.13
C THR A 11 -9.49 -9.29 11.75
N LEU A 12 -8.36 -9.13 12.43
CA LEU A 12 -7.87 -7.83 12.86
C LEU A 12 -6.95 -7.26 11.78
N TYR A 13 -7.15 -5.99 11.44
CA TYR A 13 -6.37 -5.32 10.40
C TYR A 13 -5.88 -3.95 10.87
N ASN A 14 -4.62 -3.62 10.54
CA ASN A 14 -4.00 -2.34 10.87
C ASN A 14 -3.58 -1.62 9.60
N CYS A 15 -4.25 -0.51 9.26
CA CYS A 15 -3.96 0.29 8.06
C CYS A 15 -2.54 0.83 8.00
N SER A 16 -1.90 1.09 9.14
CA SER A 16 -0.55 1.68 9.16
C SER A 16 0.56 0.65 8.99
N PHE A 17 0.28 -0.64 9.19
CA PHE A 17 1.30 -1.68 9.15
C PHE A 17 1.62 -2.07 7.71
N GLY A 18 2.90 -2.00 7.32
CA GLY A 18 3.36 -2.35 5.98
C GLY A 18 2.99 -1.34 4.87
N ARG A 19 2.47 -0.17 5.23
CA ARG A 19 2.05 0.89 4.29
C ARG A 19 2.68 2.21 4.69
N SER A 20 3.94 2.39 4.29
CA SER A 20 4.76 3.57 4.59
C SER A 20 4.45 4.78 3.72
N ASP A 21 3.82 4.57 2.57
CA ASP A 21 3.62 5.58 1.55
C ASP A 21 2.18 5.56 1.00
N CYS A 22 1.81 6.67 0.35
CA CYS A 22 0.43 6.92 -0.05
C CYS A 22 -0.08 5.88 -1.02
N SER A 23 0.72 5.49 -2.02
CA SER A 23 0.27 4.50 -3.00
C SER A 23 0.12 3.10 -2.40
N LEU A 24 1.00 2.70 -1.47
CA LEU A 24 0.80 1.48 -0.69
C LEU A 24 -0.47 1.55 0.17
N CYS A 25 -0.81 2.71 0.72
CA CYS A 25 -2.06 2.89 1.46
C CYS A 25 -3.29 2.72 0.57
N LEU A 26 -3.30 3.38 -0.58
CA LEU A 26 -4.42 3.33 -1.53
C LEU A 26 -4.55 1.96 -2.21
N ALA A 27 -3.46 1.19 -2.31
CA ALA A 27 -3.48 -0.20 -2.73
C ALA A 27 -4.00 -1.17 -1.65
N ALA A 28 -4.43 -0.69 -0.47
CA ALA A 28 -5.07 -1.52 0.53
C ALA A 28 -6.42 -2.06 0.03
N ASP A 29 -6.80 -3.23 0.55
CA ASP A 29 -8.11 -3.79 0.25
C ASP A 29 -9.19 -2.80 0.73
N PRO A 30 -10.10 -2.35 -0.16
CA PRO A 30 -11.17 -1.42 0.17
C PRO A 30 -12.06 -1.91 1.33
N ALA A 31 -12.16 -3.21 1.58
CA ALA A 31 -12.92 -3.77 2.69
C ALA A 31 -12.46 -3.27 4.07
N TYR A 32 -11.17 -2.92 4.20
CA TYR A 32 -10.62 -2.40 5.45
C TYR A 32 -10.73 -0.87 5.57
N ARG A 33 -11.20 -0.18 4.52
CA ARG A 33 -11.50 1.27 4.49
C ARG A 33 -10.34 2.14 4.99
N CYS A 34 -9.13 1.78 4.57
CA CYS A 34 -7.95 2.59 4.85
C CYS A 34 -7.87 3.77 3.89
N VAL A 35 -7.42 4.91 4.42
CA VAL A 35 -7.21 6.13 3.66
C VAL A 35 -5.86 6.74 4.01
N TRP A 36 -5.27 7.45 3.05
CA TRP A 36 -4.08 8.26 3.29
C TRP A 36 -4.47 9.60 3.88
N CYS A 37 -3.93 9.92 5.05
CA CYS A 37 -4.22 11.15 5.77
C CYS A 37 -3.09 12.17 5.57
N SER A 38 -3.28 13.13 4.65
CA SER A 38 -2.23 14.10 4.27
C SER A 38 -1.67 14.88 5.45
N GLY A 39 -2.53 15.32 6.38
CA GLY A 39 -2.12 16.10 7.55
C GLY A 39 -1.19 15.33 8.51
N GLN A 40 -1.15 14.02 8.40
CA GLN A 40 -0.36 13.14 9.27
C GLN A 40 0.65 12.29 8.48
N SER A 41 0.63 12.37 7.15
CA SER A 41 1.42 11.56 6.22
C SER A 41 1.43 10.06 6.59
N ARG A 42 0.24 9.51 6.85
CA ARG A 42 0.08 8.11 7.28
C ARG A 42 -1.17 7.46 6.73
N CYS A 43 -1.15 6.14 6.64
CA CYS A 43 -2.30 5.31 6.33
C CYS A 43 -3.09 4.98 7.60
N VAL A 44 -4.35 5.40 7.68
CA VAL A 44 -5.24 5.19 8.84
C VAL A 44 -6.63 4.77 8.38
N TYR A 45 -7.42 4.26 9.32
CA TYR A 45 -8.85 4.01 9.08
C TYR A 45 -9.57 5.33 8.80
N GLU A 46 -10.48 5.36 7.82
CA GLU A 46 -11.19 6.56 7.38
C GLU A 46 -11.75 7.44 8.51
N ALA A 47 -12.35 6.85 9.55
CA ALA A 47 -12.95 7.61 10.65
C ALA A 47 -11.93 8.34 11.55
N LEU A 48 -10.63 8.01 11.43
CA LEU A 48 -9.55 8.64 12.19
C LEU A 48 -8.91 9.81 11.44
N CYS A 49 -9.31 10.06 10.19
CA CYS A 49 -8.75 11.13 9.38
C CYS A 49 -9.83 12.15 8.98
N SER A 50 -9.59 13.42 9.29
CA SER A 50 -10.47 14.51 8.86
C SER A 50 -10.21 14.98 7.43
N ASN A 51 -8.98 14.80 6.93
CA ASN A 51 -8.54 15.24 5.60
C ASN A 51 -7.88 14.08 4.85
N ALA A 52 -8.72 13.16 4.38
CA ALA A 52 -8.30 12.06 3.52
C ALA A 52 -8.08 12.58 2.09
N THR A 53 -7.05 12.06 1.42
CA THR A 53 -6.81 12.33 0.00
C THR A 53 -6.58 11.03 -0.75
N SER A 54 -6.98 11.02 -2.02
CA SER A 54 -6.55 10.03 -3.00
C SER A 54 -5.35 10.51 -3.83
N GLU A 55 -4.96 11.77 -3.68
CA GLU A 55 -3.85 12.35 -4.42
C GLU A 55 -2.54 12.14 -3.65
N CYS A 56 -1.67 11.31 -4.20
CA CYS A 56 -0.37 11.05 -3.63
C CYS A 56 0.65 12.11 -4.06
N PRO A 57 1.65 12.42 -3.19
CA PRO A 57 2.78 13.24 -3.60
C PRO A 57 3.55 12.57 -4.75
N PRO A 58 4.40 13.33 -5.46
CA PRO A 58 5.17 12.79 -6.58
C PRO A 58 5.96 11.53 -6.22
N PRO A 59 6.06 10.55 -7.15
CA PRO A 59 6.81 9.34 -6.93
C PRO A 59 8.31 9.62 -6.72
N VAL A 60 8.95 8.81 -5.88
CA VAL A 60 10.39 8.87 -5.65
C VAL A 60 11.01 7.52 -5.98
N VAL A 61 11.89 7.50 -6.98
CA VAL A 61 12.66 6.29 -7.34
C VAL A 61 13.87 6.19 -6.42
N THR A 62 13.99 5.09 -5.69
CA THR A 62 15.09 4.84 -4.74
C THR A 62 16.13 3.88 -5.28
N ARG A 63 15.74 2.95 -6.17
CA ARG A 63 16.66 2.00 -6.78
C ARG A 63 16.16 1.53 -8.14
N ILE A 64 17.11 1.25 -9.03
CA ILE A 64 16.87 0.61 -10.32
C ILE A 64 17.80 -0.60 -10.41
N GLN A 65 17.28 -1.77 -10.82
CA GLN A 65 18.05 -3.02 -10.90
C GLN A 65 17.74 -3.78 -12.19
N PRO A 66 18.74 -4.17 -13.01
CA PRO A 66 20.16 -3.84 -12.87
C PRO A 66 20.45 -2.37 -13.23
N GLU A 67 21.55 -1.82 -12.69
CA GLU A 67 21.99 -0.45 -12.99
C GLU A 67 22.64 -0.33 -14.38
N THR A 68 23.07 -1.45 -14.95
CA THR A 68 23.71 -1.53 -16.27
C THR A 68 23.06 -2.62 -17.12
N GLY A 69 23.20 -2.47 -18.44
CA GLY A 69 22.62 -3.41 -19.39
C GLY A 69 23.34 -3.40 -20.75
N PRO A 70 23.13 -4.44 -21.57
CA PRO A 70 23.68 -4.53 -22.92
C PRO A 70 23.06 -3.47 -23.84
N LEU A 71 23.87 -2.95 -24.79
CA LEU A 71 23.42 -1.95 -25.76
C LEU A 71 22.29 -2.45 -26.68
N GLY A 72 22.22 -3.76 -26.91
CA GLY A 72 21.15 -4.39 -27.68
C GLY A 72 19.78 -4.39 -26.99
N GLY A 73 19.69 -3.93 -25.74
CA GLY A 73 18.45 -3.90 -24.98
C GLY A 73 17.90 -5.29 -24.64
N GLY A 74 16.58 -5.38 -24.47
CA GLY A 74 15.88 -6.63 -24.16
C GLY A 74 16.01 -7.11 -22.71
N ILE A 75 16.50 -6.27 -21.81
CA ILE A 75 16.61 -6.60 -20.38
C ILE A 75 15.39 -6.15 -19.59
N ARG A 76 15.06 -6.93 -18.55
CA ARG A 76 14.06 -6.57 -17.55
C ARG A 76 14.73 -5.72 -16.48
N VAL A 77 14.15 -4.55 -16.23
CA VAL A 77 14.57 -3.65 -15.15
C VAL A 77 13.49 -3.65 -14.06
N THR A 78 13.94 -3.64 -12.82
CA THR A 78 13.12 -3.53 -11.62
C THR A 78 13.36 -2.17 -11.01
N ILE A 79 12.31 -1.36 -10.93
CA ILE A 79 12.35 -0.03 -10.33
C ILE A 79 11.70 -0.13 -8.95
N LEU A 80 12.40 0.33 -7.93
CA LEU A 80 11.90 0.44 -6.57
C LEU A 80 11.80 1.92 -6.19
N GLY A 81 10.77 2.26 -5.46
CA GLY A 81 10.46 3.63 -5.07
C GLY A 81 9.28 3.71 -4.13
N SER A 82 8.86 4.93 -3.84
CA SER A 82 7.69 5.25 -3.01
C SER A 82 6.72 6.15 -3.77
N ASN A 83 5.44 6.09 -3.40
CA ASN A 83 4.35 6.82 -4.07
C ASN A 83 4.26 6.55 -5.59
N LEU A 84 4.67 5.35 -6.02
CA LEU A 84 4.56 4.84 -7.40
C LEU A 84 3.17 4.27 -7.68
#